data_AF-A0A0F4YLN8-F1
#
_entry.id   AF-A0A0F4YLN8-F1
#
_cell.length_a   1.000
_cell.length_b   1.000
_cell.length_c   1.000
_cell.angle_alpha   90.00
_cell.angle_beta   90.00
_cell.angle_gamma   90.00
#
_symmetry.space_group_name_H-M   'P 1'
#
loop_
_entity.id
_entity.type
_entity.pdbx_description
1 polymer ?
#
loop_
_entity_poly.entity_id
_entity_poly.type
_entity_poly.pdbx_seq_one_letter_code
_entity_poly.pdbx_strand_id
1 'polypeptide(L)'
;MAPHISSAKITLSCPLFAADFDPRNNGFLLVGGGGGEGRSGVGNKIALLNTSKRNEISEVVDIELSRDEDSVTSLAVALADDESIVALAGINSSQAEQQRGNNQHLRSFRLEYPPRKSADHADGEKPQEEKRPRTTTALSRTSLFKNIQKPKPGEKIDTYQRLLRLSPWRGADAPRIAAIATGLAPSGEIVLFNVTA
;
A
#
# COMPACT_ATOMS: atom_id res chain seq x y z
N MET A 1 -4.37 -30.92 22.14
CA MET A 1 -3.85 -30.85 20.76
C MET A 1 -3.93 -29.40 20.30
N ALA A 2 -2.91 -28.89 19.61
CA ALA A 2 -2.99 -27.55 19.01
C ALA A 2 -4.07 -27.53 17.92
N PRO A 3 -4.84 -26.44 17.78
CA PRO A 3 -5.87 -26.33 16.75
C PRO A 3 -5.25 -26.42 15.35
N HIS A 4 -5.92 -27.11 14.43
CA HIS A 4 -5.52 -27.16 13.03
C HIS A 4 -5.76 -25.80 12.35
N ILE A 5 -4.68 -25.12 11.97
CA ILE A 5 -4.74 -23.81 11.30
C ILE A 5 -4.66 -24.05 9.79
N SER A 6 -5.76 -23.82 9.07
CA SER A 6 -5.75 -23.82 7.61
C SER A 6 -5.04 -22.57 7.10
N SER A 7 -4.18 -22.74 6.09
CA SER A 7 -3.38 -21.66 5.52
C SER A 7 -3.30 -21.76 4.00
N ALA A 8 -3.26 -20.62 3.32
CA ALA A 8 -2.89 -20.48 1.92
C ALA A 8 -1.56 -19.72 1.81
N LYS A 9 -0.85 -19.87 0.69
CA LYS A 9 0.47 -19.26 0.47
C LYS A 9 0.59 -18.69 -0.94
N ILE A 10 1.26 -17.55 -1.05
CA ILE A 10 1.73 -16.96 -2.30
C ILE A 10 3.15 -16.43 -2.07
N THR A 11 3.99 -16.50 -3.09
CA THR A 11 5.32 -15.88 -3.10
C THR A 11 5.28 -14.72 -4.08
N LEU A 12 5.63 -13.52 -3.61
CA LEU A 12 5.73 -12.32 -4.45
C LEU A 12 7.19 -12.05 -4.85
N SER A 13 7.39 -11.22 -5.87
CA SER A 13 8.70 -10.91 -6.45
C SER A 13 9.58 -10.01 -5.59
N CYS A 14 9.05 -9.47 -4.47
CA CYS A 14 9.77 -8.60 -3.56
C CYS A 14 9.49 -8.92 -2.09
N PRO A 15 10.39 -8.54 -1.15
CA PRO A 15 10.10 -8.56 0.27
C PRO A 15 8.86 -7.74 0.60
N LEU A 16 8.04 -8.20 1.55
CA LEU A 16 6.85 -7.50 2.01
C LEU A 16 7.10 -6.88 3.38
N PHE A 17 6.77 -5.60 3.53
CA PHE A 17 6.92 -4.87 4.78
C PHE A 17 5.59 -4.38 5.35
N ALA A 18 4.54 -4.31 4.52
CA ALA A 18 3.24 -3.82 4.94
C ALA A 18 2.10 -4.61 4.29
N ALA A 19 1.00 -4.73 5.04
CA ALA A 19 -0.24 -5.32 4.57
C ALA A 19 -1.42 -4.67 5.31
N ASP A 20 -2.53 -4.46 4.61
CA ASP A 20 -3.78 -3.98 5.19
C ASP A 20 -4.97 -4.56 4.44
N PHE A 21 -5.96 -5.06 5.18
CA PHE A 21 -7.20 -5.55 4.56
C PHE A 21 -8.03 -4.38 4.09
N ASP A 22 -8.74 -4.59 2.98
CA ASP A 22 -9.83 -3.69 2.64
C ASP A 22 -10.90 -3.74 3.75
N PRO A 23 -11.22 -2.58 4.37
CA PRO A 23 -12.14 -2.53 5.50
C PRO A 23 -13.60 -2.84 5.12
N ARG A 24 -13.97 -2.75 3.83
CA ARG A 24 -15.31 -3.09 3.33
C ARG A 24 -15.40 -4.53 2.84
N ASN A 25 -14.29 -5.10 2.36
CA ASN A 25 -14.24 -6.44 1.80
C ASN A 25 -12.94 -7.15 2.18
N ASN A 26 -12.99 -7.94 3.26
CA ASN A 26 -11.84 -8.73 3.71
C ASN A 26 -11.41 -9.85 2.74
N GLY A 27 -12.12 -10.05 1.64
CA GLY A 27 -11.68 -10.88 0.51
C GLY A 27 -10.56 -10.23 -0.32
N PHE A 28 -10.19 -8.98 -0.02
CA PHE A 28 -9.04 -8.31 -0.60
C PHE A 28 -8.03 -7.86 0.45
N LEU A 29 -6.76 -8.16 0.19
CA LEU A 29 -5.63 -7.79 1.03
C LEU A 29 -4.65 -6.96 0.21
N LEU A 30 -4.43 -5.72 0.61
CA LEU A 30 -3.40 -4.88 0.01
C LEU A 30 -2.06 -5.19 0.68
N VAL A 31 -1.01 -5.40 -0.10
CA VAL A 31 0.35 -5.62 0.38
C VAL A 31 1.33 -4.70 -0.32
N GLY A 32 2.44 -4.39 0.34
CA GLY A 32 3.48 -3.55 -0.23
C GLY A 32 4.86 -3.88 0.31
N GLY A 33 5.85 -3.70 -0.55
CA GLY A 33 7.25 -3.81 -0.16
C GLY A 33 8.20 -3.53 -1.30
N GLY A 34 9.41 -4.06 -1.22
CA GLY A 34 10.41 -3.80 -2.23
C GLY A 34 11.85 -4.02 -1.81
N GLY A 35 12.76 -3.91 -2.79
CA GLY A 35 14.21 -3.92 -2.55
C GLY A 35 14.77 -2.58 -2.07
N GLY A 36 13.98 -1.50 -2.13
CA GLY A 36 14.42 -0.15 -1.84
C GLY A 36 15.28 0.46 -2.94
N GLU A 37 15.78 1.66 -2.67
CA GLU A 37 16.68 2.36 -3.57
C GLU A 37 18.04 1.65 -3.57
N GLY A 38 18.44 1.14 -4.74
CA GLY A 38 19.74 0.51 -4.89
C GLY A 38 19.79 -0.53 -5.99
N ARG A 39 20.98 -1.13 -6.16
CA ARG A 39 21.27 -2.12 -7.20
C ARG A 39 20.99 -3.55 -6.74
N SER A 40 19.94 -3.76 -5.96
CA SER A 40 19.55 -5.11 -5.52
C SER A 40 18.97 -5.95 -6.67
N GLY A 41 18.51 -5.30 -7.74
CA GLY A 41 17.79 -5.94 -8.84
C GLY A 41 16.31 -6.21 -8.52
N VAL A 42 15.89 -6.05 -7.26
CA VAL A 42 14.54 -6.29 -6.76
C VAL A 42 13.70 -5.02 -6.88
N GLY A 43 12.54 -5.11 -7.53
CA GLY A 43 11.62 -3.98 -7.69
C GLY A 43 10.87 -3.62 -6.40
N ASN A 44 10.31 -2.41 -6.39
CA ASN A 44 9.36 -1.95 -5.37
C ASN A 44 7.93 -2.16 -5.88
N LYS A 45 7.00 -2.63 -5.03
CA LYS A 45 5.67 -3.05 -5.47
C LYS A 45 4.59 -2.77 -4.43
N ILE A 46 3.40 -2.39 -4.91
CA ILE A 46 2.12 -2.52 -4.20
C ILE A 46 1.28 -3.53 -4.96
N ALA A 47 0.62 -4.46 -4.28
CA ALA A 47 -0.23 -5.47 -4.89
C ALA A 47 -1.54 -5.64 -4.11
N LEU A 48 -2.64 -5.80 -4.83
CA LEU A 48 -3.92 -6.23 -4.27
C LEU A 48 -4.08 -7.73 -4.48
N LEU A 49 -4.21 -8.45 -3.36
CA LEU A 49 -4.37 -9.90 -3.35
C LEU A 49 -5.84 -10.26 -3.14
N ASN A 50 -6.33 -11.21 -3.92
CA ASN A 50 -7.60 -11.88 -3.66
C ASN A 50 -7.36 -12.98 -2.61
N THR A 51 -8.10 -12.87 -1.52
CA THR A 51 -8.09 -13.78 -0.36
C THR A 51 -9.49 -14.31 -0.04
N SER A 52 -10.45 -14.13 -0.95
CA SER A 52 -11.86 -14.58 -0.78
C SER A 52 -12.00 -16.09 -0.57
N LYS A 53 -11.03 -16.88 -1.04
CA LYS A 53 -10.97 -18.32 -0.84
C LYS A 53 -9.96 -18.67 0.26
N ARG A 54 -10.35 -19.56 1.18
CA ARG A 54 -9.54 -19.92 2.35
C ARG A 54 -8.21 -20.61 2.02
N ASN A 55 -8.14 -21.30 0.88
CA ASN A 55 -7.01 -22.15 0.48
C ASN A 55 -6.21 -21.58 -0.71
N GLU A 56 -6.57 -20.39 -1.20
CA GLU A 56 -5.99 -19.81 -2.41
C GLU A 56 -5.76 -18.31 -2.21
N ILE A 57 -4.59 -17.82 -2.59
CA ILE A 57 -4.27 -16.39 -2.67
C ILE A 57 -3.78 -16.14 -4.08
N SER A 58 -4.33 -15.12 -4.74
CA SER A 58 -3.91 -14.72 -6.09
C SER A 58 -3.74 -13.22 -6.18
N GLU A 59 -2.79 -12.79 -7.01
CA GLU A 59 -2.59 -11.37 -7.30
C GLU A 59 -3.63 -10.90 -8.31
N VAL A 60 -4.28 -9.78 -8.02
CA VAL A 60 -5.36 -9.23 -8.85
C VAL A 60 -4.85 -8.08 -9.70
N VAL A 61 -4.17 -7.14 -9.05
CA VAL A 61 -3.64 -5.94 -9.66
C VAL A 61 -2.41 -5.49 -8.87
N ASP A 62 -1.46 -4.87 -9.57
CA ASP A 62 -0.25 -4.35 -8.98
C ASP A 62 0.15 -2.97 -9.50
N ILE A 63 1.11 -2.39 -8.79
CA ILE A 63 1.81 -1.17 -9.13
C ILE A 63 3.30 -1.47 -8.99
N GLU A 64 4.01 -1.50 -10.11
CA GLU A 64 5.47 -1.41 -10.10
C GLU A 64 5.87 0.03 -9.79
N LEU A 65 6.64 0.18 -8.72
CA LEU A 65 7.14 1.48 -8.27
C LEU A 65 8.57 1.70 -8.75
N SER A 66 9.00 2.96 -8.75
CA SER A 66 10.37 3.32 -9.11
C SER A 66 11.39 2.55 -8.27
N ARG A 67 12.48 2.12 -8.91
CA ARG A 67 13.65 1.51 -8.27
C ARG A 67 14.63 2.56 -7.73
N ASP A 68 14.44 3.82 -8.09
CA ASP A 68 15.25 4.95 -7.65
C ASP A 68 14.75 5.55 -6.33
N GLU A 69 13.73 4.96 -5.74
CA GLU A 69 13.11 5.41 -4.50
C GLU A 69 13.05 4.26 -3.49
N ASP A 70 12.72 4.60 -2.24
CA ASP A 70 12.65 3.61 -1.17
C ASP A 70 11.50 2.61 -1.39
N SER A 71 11.55 1.50 -0.67
CA SER A 71 10.49 0.49 -0.67
C SER A 71 9.25 1.00 0.05
N VAL A 72 8.11 0.34 -0.21
CA VAL A 72 6.92 0.54 0.61
C VAL A 72 7.18 -0.02 1.99
N THR A 73 7.18 0.82 3.01
CA THR A 73 7.49 0.40 4.40
C THR A 73 6.28 0.48 5.33
N SER A 74 5.24 1.21 4.94
CA SER A 74 3.96 1.24 5.62
C SER A 74 2.84 1.43 4.59
N LEU A 75 1.66 0.92 4.87
CA LEU A 75 0.55 0.88 3.92
C LEU A 75 -0.77 0.83 4.68
N ALA A 76 -1.80 1.46 4.13
CA ALA A 76 -3.15 1.30 4.63
C ALA A 76 -4.20 1.60 3.55
N VAL A 77 -5.36 0.96 3.64
CA VAL A 77 -6.52 1.25 2.79
C VAL A 77 -7.27 2.43 3.40
N ALA A 78 -7.16 3.58 2.72
CA ALA A 78 -7.76 4.83 3.15
C ALA A 78 -9.26 4.87 2.88
N LEU A 79 -9.63 4.59 1.64
CA LEU A 79 -10.99 4.61 1.15
C LEU A 79 -11.24 3.36 0.33
N ALA A 80 -12.49 2.91 0.33
CA ALA A 80 -12.95 1.80 -0.47
C ALA A 80 -14.38 2.10 -0.93
N ASP A 81 -14.63 1.92 -2.22
CA ASP A 81 -15.96 1.97 -2.83
C ASP A 81 -16.33 0.61 -3.43
N ASP A 82 -17.27 0.55 -4.37
CA ASP A 82 -17.66 -0.71 -5.00
C ASP A 82 -16.74 -1.14 -6.15
N GLU A 83 -15.94 -0.20 -6.66
CA GLU A 83 -15.13 -0.31 -7.89
C GLU A 83 -13.63 -0.21 -7.61
N SER A 84 -13.22 0.46 -6.53
CA SER A 84 -11.82 0.71 -6.22
C SER A 84 -11.52 0.88 -4.74
N ILE A 85 -10.21 0.80 -4.42
CA ILE A 85 -9.63 1.29 -3.19
C ILE A 85 -8.70 2.47 -3.45
N VAL A 86 -8.59 3.36 -2.46
CA VAL A 86 -7.49 4.31 -2.35
C VAL A 86 -6.55 3.85 -1.24
N ALA A 87 -5.32 3.55 -1.61
CA ALA A 87 -4.24 3.20 -0.70
C ALA A 87 -3.44 4.45 -0.31
N LEU A 88 -3.02 4.51 0.96
CA LEU A 88 -1.95 5.38 1.42
C LEU A 88 -0.70 4.53 1.67
N ALA A 89 0.46 4.99 1.22
CA ALA A 89 1.73 4.29 1.33
C ALA A 89 2.83 5.21 1.88
N GLY A 90 3.64 4.69 2.80
CA GLY A 90 4.90 5.28 3.22
C GLY A 90 6.03 4.80 2.34
N ILE A 91 6.50 5.70 1.46
CA ILE A 91 7.55 5.49 0.48
C ILE A 91 8.43 6.73 0.47
N ASN A 92 9.60 6.67 1.11
CA ASN A 92 10.52 7.81 1.08
C ASN A 92 10.97 8.10 -0.35
N SER A 93 11.22 9.38 -0.63
CA SER A 93 11.89 9.80 -1.87
C SER A 93 13.30 9.21 -1.97
N SER A 94 13.95 9.35 -3.12
CA SER A 94 15.35 8.93 -3.28
C SER A 94 16.25 9.55 -2.21
N GLN A 95 17.37 8.91 -1.90
CA GLN A 95 18.39 9.40 -0.97
C GLN A 95 18.89 10.77 -1.41
N ALA A 96 19.01 10.99 -2.72
CA ALA A 96 19.39 12.30 -3.25
C ALA A 96 18.38 13.40 -2.89
N GLU A 97 17.08 13.14 -3.00
CA GLU A 97 16.04 14.10 -2.64
C GLU A 97 15.92 14.27 -1.12
N GLN A 98 16.04 13.18 -0.37
CA GLN A 98 16.06 13.21 1.10
C GLN A 98 17.25 14.04 1.62
N GLN A 99 18.44 13.93 1.03
CA GLN A 99 19.61 14.76 1.37
C GLN A 99 19.38 16.25 1.08
N ARG A 100 18.51 16.58 0.12
CA ARG A 100 18.11 17.96 -0.17
C ARG A 100 17.03 18.47 0.79
N GLY A 101 16.53 17.63 1.69
CA GLY A 101 15.41 17.94 2.58
C GLY A 101 14.05 17.81 1.88
N ASN A 102 14.00 17.14 0.72
CA ASN A 102 12.76 16.89 -0.02
C ASN A 102 12.37 15.41 0.11
N ASN A 103 11.51 15.09 1.08
CA ASN A 103 10.99 13.73 1.27
C ASN A 103 9.47 13.72 1.13
N GLN A 104 8.96 13.42 -0.07
CA GLN A 104 7.53 13.26 -0.36
C GLN A 104 7.08 11.83 0.01
N HIS A 105 7.16 11.55 1.31
CA HIS A 105 7.10 10.20 1.87
C HIS A 105 5.70 9.58 1.91
N LEU A 106 4.64 10.40 2.01
CA LEU A 106 3.27 9.90 2.04
C LEU A 106 2.69 9.98 0.62
N ARG A 107 2.30 8.83 0.07
CA ARG A 107 1.78 8.72 -1.30
C ARG A 107 0.43 8.07 -1.31
N SER A 108 -0.38 8.40 -2.32
CA SER A 108 -1.69 7.78 -2.52
C SER A 108 -1.84 7.18 -3.90
N PHE A 109 -2.51 6.03 -3.96
CA PHE A 109 -2.76 5.28 -5.18
C PHE A 109 -4.21 4.81 -5.23
N ARG A 110 -4.83 4.83 -6.40
CA ARG A 110 -6.10 4.15 -6.66
C ARG A 110 -5.82 2.79 -7.30
N LEU A 111 -6.49 1.75 -6.81
CA LEU A 111 -6.46 0.41 -7.39
C LEU A 111 -7.89 -0.05 -7.63
N GLU A 112 -8.21 -0.39 -8.89
CA GLU A 112 -9.52 -0.91 -9.27
C GLU A 112 -9.66 -2.40 -8.90
N TYR A 113 -10.83 -2.77 -8.40
CA TYR A 113 -11.21 -4.16 -8.19
C TYR A 113 -11.35 -4.90 -9.52
N PRO A 114 -11.26 -6.23 -9.52
CA PRO A 114 -11.63 -7.02 -10.68
C PRO A 114 -13.14 -6.85 -10.93
N PRO A 115 -13.60 -6.81 -12.20
CA PRO A 115 -15.01 -6.74 -12.52
C PRO A 115 -15.80 -7.83 -11.79
N ARG A 116 -16.91 -7.47 -11.14
CA ARG A 116 -17.81 -8.46 -10.53
C ARG A 116 -18.38 -9.33 -11.65
N LYS A 117 -18.20 -10.66 -11.55
CA LYS A 117 -18.96 -11.59 -12.40
C LYS A 117 -20.42 -11.48 -11.99
N SER A 118 -21.27 -10.97 -12.86
CA SER A 118 -22.73 -10.95 -12.65
C SER A 118 -23.22 -12.38 -12.47
N ALA A 119 -24.01 -12.61 -11.42
CA ALA A 119 -24.56 -13.93 -11.08
C ALA A 119 -25.75 -14.34 -11.98
N ASP A 120 -26.06 -13.57 -13.03
CA ASP A 120 -27.28 -13.72 -13.84
C ASP A 120 -27.10 -14.54 -15.13
N HIS A 121 -25.97 -15.21 -15.33
CA HIS A 121 -25.83 -16.18 -16.42
C HIS A 121 -25.80 -17.61 -15.86
N ALA A 122 -26.99 -18.11 -15.57
CA ALA A 122 -27.28 -19.52 -15.78
C ALA A 122 -27.14 -19.82 -17.29
N ASP A 123 -26.59 -21.00 -17.57
CA ASP A 123 -26.24 -21.56 -18.88
C ASP A 123 -24.99 -21.02 -19.61
N GLY A 124 -23.93 -21.82 -19.52
CA GLY A 124 -23.48 -22.52 -20.73
C GLY A 124 -22.49 -21.83 -21.66
N GLU A 125 -22.11 -20.58 -21.46
CA GLU A 125 -21.10 -19.92 -22.30
C GLU A 125 -19.94 -19.36 -21.46
N LYS A 126 -18.71 -19.77 -21.79
CA LYS A 126 -17.49 -19.21 -21.19
C LYS A 126 -17.49 -17.71 -21.46
N PRO A 127 -17.55 -16.83 -20.44
CA PRO A 127 -17.42 -15.41 -20.69
C PRO A 127 -16.06 -15.17 -21.31
N GLN A 128 -16.03 -14.61 -22.51
CA GLN A 128 -14.83 -14.03 -23.08
C GLN A 128 -14.41 -12.93 -22.10
N GLU A 129 -13.42 -13.23 -21.26
CA GLU A 129 -12.76 -12.22 -20.43
C GLU A 129 -12.14 -11.20 -21.38
N GLU A 130 -12.89 -10.16 -21.73
CA GLU A 130 -12.30 -8.92 -22.20
C GLU A 130 -11.35 -8.46 -21.10
N LYS A 131 -10.06 -8.69 -21.31
CA LYS A 131 -8.96 -8.20 -20.49
C LYS A 131 -8.93 -6.67 -20.58
N ARG A 132 -9.91 -5.98 -19.99
CA ARG A 132 -9.73 -4.56 -19.68
C ARG A 132 -8.49 -4.51 -18.78
N PRO A 133 -7.43 -3.79 -19.18
CA PRO A 133 -6.25 -3.64 -18.35
C PRO A 133 -6.73 -3.01 -17.04
N ARG A 134 -6.50 -3.72 -15.93
CA ARG A 134 -6.87 -3.26 -14.59
C ARG A 134 -6.08 -1.99 -14.31
N THR A 135 -6.77 -0.91 -13.97
CA THR A 135 -6.12 0.39 -13.88
C THR A 135 -5.64 0.63 -12.47
N THR A 136 -4.36 0.96 -12.34
CA THR A 136 -3.81 1.57 -11.14
C THR A 136 -3.39 2.98 -11.46
N THR A 137 -3.56 3.89 -10.51
CA THR A 137 -3.28 5.31 -10.74
C THR A 137 -2.62 5.91 -9.52
N ALA A 138 -1.45 6.51 -9.70
CA ALA A 138 -0.86 7.37 -8.69
C ALA A 138 -1.70 8.66 -8.57
N LEU A 139 -2.09 9.01 -7.35
CA LEU A 139 -2.98 10.15 -7.10
C LEU A 139 -2.21 11.36 -6.55
N SER A 140 -1.47 11.17 -5.46
CA SER A 140 -0.75 12.26 -4.80
C SER A 140 0.51 11.79 -4.07
N ARG A 141 1.38 12.75 -3.76
CA ARG A 141 2.52 12.57 -2.85
C ARG A 141 2.77 13.86 -2.08
N THR A 142 3.10 13.75 -0.80
CA THR A 142 3.29 14.91 0.08
C THR A 142 4.31 14.63 1.18
N SER A 143 4.80 15.71 1.79
CA SER A 143 5.66 15.68 2.98
C SER A 143 4.88 16.26 4.15
N LEU A 144 4.70 15.50 5.22
CA LEU A 144 3.93 15.93 6.39
C LEU A 144 4.76 16.10 7.65
N PHE A 145 5.92 15.44 7.74
CA PHE A 145 6.82 15.61 8.86
C PHE A 145 7.54 16.97 8.77
N LYS A 146 7.46 17.76 9.84
CA LYS A 146 7.98 19.13 9.86
C LYS A 146 9.32 19.26 10.58
N ASN A 147 9.62 18.33 11.49
CA ASN A 147 10.83 18.41 12.32
C ASN A 147 12.02 17.64 11.73
N ILE A 148 11.97 17.32 10.44
CA ILE A 148 13.07 16.64 9.76
C ILE A 148 14.16 17.66 9.46
N GLN A 149 15.22 17.64 10.28
CA GLN A 149 16.41 18.41 9.98
C GLN A 149 17.07 17.84 8.72
N LYS A 150 17.48 18.73 7.81
CA LYS A 150 18.32 18.35 6.68
C LYS A 150 19.58 17.66 7.22
N PRO A 151 19.91 16.43 6.79
CA PRO A 151 21.14 15.77 7.21
C PRO A 151 22.34 16.65 6.90
N LYS A 152 23.32 16.72 7.81
CA LYS A 152 24.58 17.39 7.52
C LYS A 152 25.32 16.63 6.42
N PRO A 153 26.21 17.28 5.64
CA PRO A 153 27.03 16.57 4.66
C PRO A 153 27.78 15.40 5.32
N GLY A 154 27.58 14.19 4.78
CA GLY A 154 28.18 12.94 5.30
C GLY A 154 27.37 12.24 6.40
N GLU A 155 26.26 12.82 6.85
CA GLU A 155 25.35 12.18 7.81
C GLU A 155 24.38 11.22 7.09
N LYS A 156 24.02 10.12 7.77
CA LYS A 156 23.05 9.17 7.25
C LYS A 156 21.63 9.75 7.34
N ILE A 157 20.81 9.40 6.36
CA ILE A 157 19.38 9.70 6.41
C ILE A 157 18.73 8.66 7.31
N ASP A 158 18.34 9.06 8.52
CA ASP A 158 17.70 8.15 9.47
C ASP A 158 16.19 8.42 9.60
N THR A 159 15.61 9.32 8.80
CA THR A 159 14.17 9.64 8.89
C THR A 159 13.34 8.86 7.87
N TYR A 160 12.59 7.87 8.37
CA TYR A 160 11.75 6.98 7.56
C TYR A 160 10.30 6.97 8.06
N GLN A 161 9.31 7.01 7.16
CA GLN A 161 7.90 6.74 7.50
C GLN A 161 7.64 5.23 7.68
N ARG A 162 7.70 4.70 8.90
CA ARG A 162 7.51 3.25 9.15
C ARG A 162 6.15 2.87 9.67
N LEU A 163 5.37 3.84 10.15
CA LEU A 163 4.03 3.59 10.67
C LEU A 163 3.02 4.40 9.85
N LEU A 164 1.96 3.70 9.47
CA LEU A 164 0.74 4.27 8.93
C LEU A 164 -0.41 3.44 9.50
N ARG A 165 -1.35 4.11 10.16
CA ARG A 165 -2.57 3.51 10.70
C ARG A 165 -3.74 4.42 10.40
N LEU A 166 -4.92 3.83 10.26
CA LEU A 166 -6.17 4.56 10.23
C LEU A 166 -7.02 4.15 11.42
N SER A 167 -7.86 5.09 11.87
CA SER A 167 -8.93 4.79 12.83
C SER A 167 -9.82 3.66 12.30
N PRO A 168 -10.47 2.89 13.19
CA PRO A 168 -11.37 1.81 12.79
C PRO A 168 -12.41 2.26 11.75
N TRP A 169 -12.74 1.37 10.83
CA TRP A 169 -13.82 1.59 9.87
C TRP A 169 -15.16 1.59 10.58
N ARG A 170 -16.02 2.58 10.28
CA ARG A 170 -17.36 2.72 10.86
C ARG A 170 -18.47 2.89 9.82
N GLY A 171 -18.17 2.65 8.54
CA GLY A 171 -19.08 2.88 7.42
C GLY A 171 -18.48 3.82 6.37
N ALA A 172 -19.07 3.85 5.18
CA ALA A 172 -18.57 4.60 4.03
C ALA A 172 -18.51 6.11 4.27
N ASP A 173 -19.53 6.64 4.96
CA ASP A 173 -19.65 8.09 5.21
C ASP A 173 -18.99 8.51 6.54
N ALA A 174 -18.44 7.57 7.30
CA ALA A 174 -17.82 7.87 8.59
C ALA A 174 -16.41 8.44 8.38
N PRO A 175 -16.09 9.63 8.92
CA PRO A 175 -14.76 10.20 8.77
C PRO A 175 -13.71 9.29 9.42
N ARG A 176 -12.55 9.17 8.78
CA ARG A 176 -11.41 8.43 9.31
C ARG A 176 -10.24 9.36 9.52
N ILE A 177 -9.51 9.10 10.60
CA ILE A 177 -8.26 9.78 10.92
C ILE A 177 -7.13 8.82 10.62
N ALA A 178 -6.14 9.28 9.86
CA ALA A 178 -4.88 8.59 9.66
C ALA A 178 -3.83 9.12 10.63
N ALA A 179 -2.93 8.23 11.03
CA ALA A 179 -1.75 8.50 11.82
C ALA A 179 -0.53 7.95 11.08
N ILE A 180 0.46 8.80 10.83
CA ILE A 180 1.78 8.37 10.36
C ILE A 180 2.83 8.71 11.40
N ALA A 181 3.89 7.92 11.49
CA ALA A 181 5.00 8.25 12.37
C ALA A 181 6.37 7.93 11.74
N THR A 182 7.35 8.73 12.14
CA THR A 182 8.75 8.44 11.87
C THR A 182 9.17 7.21 12.67
N GLY A 183 9.80 6.23 12.04
CA GLY A 183 10.18 4.98 12.70
C GLY A 183 11.61 4.93 13.24
N LEU A 184 12.55 5.59 12.55
CA LEU A 184 14.00 5.51 12.86
C LEU A 184 14.65 6.89 13.02
N ALA A 185 13.85 7.96 12.95
CA ALA A 185 14.38 9.30 13.07
C ALA A 185 14.99 9.54 14.47
N PRO A 186 16.03 10.38 14.59
CA PRO A 186 16.61 10.74 15.89
C PRO A 186 15.58 11.32 16.87
N SER A 187 14.52 11.95 16.35
CA SER A 187 13.37 12.41 17.11
C SER A 187 12.10 11.84 16.48
N GLY A 188 11.24 11.24 17.31
CA GLY A 188 9.96 10.70 16.88
C GLY A 188 8.94 11.82 16.59
N GLU A 189 8.33 11.79 15.42
CA GLU A 189 7.20 12.65 15.04
C GLU A 189 6.02 11.77 14.64
N ILE A 190 4.81 12.12 15.12
CA ILE A 190 3.54 11.54 14.71
C ILE A 190 2.67 12.64 14.12
N VAL A 191 2.06 12.36 12.96
CA VAL A 191 1.13 13.28 12.30
C VAL A 191 -0.23 12.61 12.21
N LEU A 192 -1.25 13.32 12.68
CA LEU A 192 -2.65 12.95 12.52
C LEU A 192 -3.28 13.81 11.43
N PHE A 193 -4.07 13.21 10.56
CA PHE A 193 -4.79 13.93 9.51
C PHE A 193 -6.10 13.24 9.15
N ASN A 194 -7.06 14.01 8.65
CA ASN A 194 -8.31 13.45 8.13
C ASN A 194 -8.07 12.80 6.78
N VAL A 195 -8.66 11.62 6.59
CA VAL A 195 -8.67 10.92 5.31
C VAL A 195 -9.85 11.46 4.52
N THR A 196 -9.55 12.25 3.50
CA THR A 196 -10.57 12.83 2.60
C THR A 196 -10.65 12.03 1.31
N ALA A 197 -11.86 11.89 0.78
CA ALA A 197 -12.13 11.38 -0.57
C ALA A 197 -11.64 12.33 -1.65
#